data_AF-X1BMU9-F1
#
_entry.id   AF-X1BMU9-F1
#
_cell.length_a   1.000
_cell.length_b   1.000
_cell.length_c   1.000
_cell.angle_alpha   90.00
_cell.angle_beta   90.00
_cell.angle_gamma   90.00
#
_symmetry.space_group_name_H-M   'P 1'
#
loop_
_entity.id
_entity.type
_entity.pdbx_description
1 polymer ?
#
loop_
_entity_poly.entity_id
_entity_poly.type
_entity_poly.pdbx_seq_one_letter_code
_entity_poly.pdbx_strand_id
1 'polypeptide(L)'
;INRKVKMINIIIIIILFCITVALFTFLLYIEKIGPNHFTILFAFTILSSLALYLSDRLKEIDLRNLRISLNELREVKRDIYAKAETVKKIGEKSAELIAYNVTKVGRFAPLDLEERILDTRDGIEKMLTEIGSDSVTIKMITSKIDETVLDDLKDDIYSKIEEITSYVKTRMDRDEIHNRVRELLKDYKRDSLVEFLNSLAIYIEEKLEPLLDRLDKFIKDKKL
;
A
#
# COMPACT_ATOMS: atom_id res chain seq x y z
N ILE A 1 -3.71 0.99 -53.85
CA ILE A 1 -4.65 1.80 -54.67
C ILE A 1 -3.93 2.29 -55.92
N ASN A 2 -4.48 2.03 -57.10
CA ASN A 2 -3.84 2.28 -58.40
C ASN A 2 -3.60 3.79 -58.60
N ARG A 3 -2.38 4.22 -58.98
CA ARG A 3 -2.03 5.66 -59.12
C ARG A 3 -3.00 6.43 -60.03
N LYS A 4 -3.55 5.74 -61.03
CA LYS A 4 -4.59 6.29 -61.92
C LYS A 4 -5.89 6.65 -61.19
N VAL A 5 -6.34 5.81 -60.26
CA VAL A 5 -7.57 6.04 -59.47
C VAL A 5 -7.38 7.24 -58.53
N LYS A 6 -6.19 7.41 -57.96
CA LYS A 6 -5.87 8.56 -57.09
C LYS A 6 -5.85 9.88 -57.86
N MET A 7 -5.28 9.90 -59.07
CA MET A 7 -5.35 11.07 -59.95
C MET A 7 -6.78 11.42 -60.34
N ILE A 8 -7.61 10.42 -60.68
CA ILE A 8 -9.02 10.64 -61.02
C ILE A 8 -9.78 11.24 -59.83
N ASN A 9 -9.59 10.73 -58.62
CA ASN A 9 -10.25 11.28 -57.42
C ASN A 9 -9.82 12.71 -57.11
N ILE A 10 -8.53 13.04 -57.27
CA ILE A 10 -8.04 14.42 -57.07
C ILE A 10 -8.68 15.37 -58.10
N ILE A 11 -8.74 14.97 -59.37
CA ILE A 11 -9.38 15.75 -60.43
C ILE A 11 -10.87 15.98 -60.11
N ILE A 12 -11.58 14.94 -59.64
CA ILE A 12 -12.99 15.06 -59.25
C ILE A 12 -13.18 16.04 -58.09
N ILE A 13 -12.32 15.99 -57.05
CA ILE A 13 -12.38 16.92 -55.90
C ILE A 13 -12.14 18.36 -56.36
N ILE A 14 -11.17 18.60 -57.25
CA ILE A 14 -10.89 19.93 -57.80
C ILE A 14 -12.08 20.46 -58.62
N ILE A 15 -12.68 19.61 -59.47
CA ILE A 15 -13.85 19.99 -60.26
C ILE A 15 -15.02 20.36 -59.36
N LEU A 16 -15.32 19.53 -58.35
CA LEU A 16 -16.39 19.80 -57.37
C LEU A 16 -16.15 21.11 -56.60
N PHE A 17 -14.91 21.38 -56.20
CA PHE A 17 -14.51 22.62 -55.55
C PHE A 17 -14.76 23.83 -56.45
N CYS A 18 -14.31 23.77 -57.71
CA CYS A 18 -14.53 24.87 -58.67
C CYS A 18 -16.02 25.14 -58.91
N ILE A 19 -16.83 24.09 -59.05
CA ILE A 19 -18.29 24.22 -59.26
C ILE A 19 -18.96 24.87 -58.05
N THR A 20 -18.62 24.43 -56.83
CA THR A 20 -19.22 24.98 -55.60
C THR A 20 -18.83 26.43 -55.35
N VAL A 21 -17.56 26.80 -55.59
CA VAL A 21 -17.12 28.19 -55.49
C VAL A 21 -17.80 29.07 -56.55
N ALA A 22 -17.92 28.58 -57.78
CA ALA A 22 -18.65 29.30 -58.84
C ALA A 22 -20.12 29.52 -58.47
N LEU A 23 -20.78 28.51 -57.89
CA LEU A 23 -22.16 28.61 -57.42
C LEU A 23 -22.32 29.66 -56.32
N PHE A 24 -21.44 29.68 -55.32
CA PHE A 24 -21.50 30.68 -54.24
C PHE A 24 -21.20 32.09 -54.75
N THR A 25 -20.27 32.22 -55.69
CA THR A 25 -19.94 33.50 -56.32
C THR A 25 -21.13 34.01 -57.13
N PHE A 26 -21.81 33.14 -57.87
CA PHE A 26 -23.04 33.48 -58.58
C PHE A 26 -24.16 33.90 -57.62
N LEU A 27 -24.38 33.15 -56.52
CA LEU A 27 -25.37 33.47 -55.49
C LEU A 27 -25.10 34.82 -54.80
N LEU A 28 -23.82 35.17 -54.60
CA LEU A 28 -23.40 36.47 -54.08
C LEU A 28 -23.68 37.58 -55.11
N TYR A 29 -23.41 37.31 -56.39
CA TYR A 29 -23.65 38.27 -57.49
C TYR A 29 -25.12 38.62 -57.67
N ILE A 30 -26.03 37.65 -57.52
CA ILE A 30 -27.49 37.88 -57.57
C ILE A 30 -28.07 38.34 -56.22
N GLU A 31 -27.21 38.72 -55.27
CA GLU A 31 -27.55 39.21 -53.92
C GLU A 31 -28.46 38.27 -53.09
N LYS A 32 -28.48 36.97 -53.42
CA LYS A 32 -29.27 35.98 -52.68
C LYS A 32 -28.62 35.56 -51.37
N ILE A 33 -27.31 35.73 -51.25
CA ILE A 33 -26.55 35.51 -50.02
C ILE A 33 -25.73 36.76 -49.68
N GLY A 34 -25.66 37.11 -48.40
CA GLY A 34 -24.82 38.21 -47.94
C GLY A 34 -23.32 37.83 -47.88
N PRO A 35 -22.41 38.82 -47.81
CA PRO A 35 -20.95 38.59 -47.76
C PRO A 35 -20.52 37.64 -46.63
N ASN A 36 -21.14 37.76 -45.46
CA ASN A 36 -20.85 36.90 -44.31
C ASN A 36 -21.16 35.42 -44.61
N HIS A 37 -22.29 35.14 -45.26
CA HIS A 37 -22.67 33.78 -45.63
C HIS A 37 -21.72 33.19 -46.68
N PHE A 38 -21.26 34.00 -47.62
CA PHE A 38 -20.25 33.59 -48.60
C PHE A 38 -18.94 33.16 -47.93
N THR A 39 -18.42 33.96 -46.98
CA THR A 39 -17.16 33.62 -46.29
C THR A 39 -17.24 32.30 -45.50
N ILE A 40 -18.37 32.05 -44.84
CA ILE A 40 -18.60 30.80 -44.08
C ILE A 40 -18.68 29.61 -45.04
N LEU A 41 -19.46 29.71 -46.13
CA LEU A 41 -19.59 28.64 -47.12
C LEU A 41 -18.26 28.34 -47.81
N PHE A 42 -17.50 29.38 -48.15
CA PHE A 42 -16.17 29.23 -48.74
C PHE A 42 -15.19 28.53 -47.79
N ALA A 43 -15.12 28.96 -46.53
CA ALA A 43 -14.28 28.31 -45.51
C ALA A 43 -14.68 26.84 -45.29
N PHE A 44 -15.98 26.56 -45.21
CA PHE A 44 -16.50 25.20 -45.06
C PHE A 44 -16.15 24.30 -46.25
N THR A 45 -16.15 24.86 -47.46
CA THR A 45 -15.80 24.13 -48.68
C THR A 45 -14.31 23.78 -48.71
N ILE A 46 -13.43 24.72 -48.31
CA ILE A 46 -12.00 24.44 -48.16
C ILE A 46 -11.76 23.32 -47.14
N LEU A 47 -12.38 23.40 -45.96
CA LEU A 47 -12.28 22.39 -44.90
C LEU A 47 -12.77 21.02 -45.37
N SER A 48 -13.90 20.97 -46.08
CA SER A 48 -14.48 19.73 -46.60
C SER A 48 -13.60 19.10 -47.68
N SER A 49 -13.08 19.90 -48.61
CA SER A 49 -12.14 19.43 -49.64
C SER A 49 -10.83 18.91 -49.03
N LEU A 50 -10.32 19.58 -47.99
CA LEU A 50 -9.13 19.14 -47.26
C LEU A 50 -9.39 17.82 -46.52
N ALA A 51 -10.55 17.67 -45.86
CA ALA A 51 -10.94 16.45 -45.17
C ALA A 51 -11.09 15.26 -46.14
N LEU A 52 -11.69 15.47 -47.31
CA LEU A 52 -11.80 14.45 -48.36
C LEU A 52 -10.44 14.07 -48.96
N TYR A 53 -9.55 15.05 -49.16
CA TYR A 53 -8.19 14.80 -49.62
C TYR A 53 -7.37 14.01 -48.58
N LEU A 54 -7.58 14.28 -47.29
CA LEU A 54 -6.89 13.61 -46.19
C LEU A 54 -7.54 12.29 -45.78
N SER A 55 -8.80 12.01 -46.14
CA SER A 55 -9.54 10.77 -45.81
C SER A 55 -8.76 9.49 -46.16
N ASP A 56 -8.11 9.48 -47.33
CA ASP A 56 -7.29 8.33 -47.76
C ASP A 56 -6.02 8.16 -46.92
N ARG A 57 -5.47 9.25 -46.36
CA ARG A 57 -4.37 9.20 -45.38
C ARG A 57 -4.86 8.85 -43.97
N LEU A 58 -6.10 9.22 -43.61
CA LEU A 58 -6.71 8.97 -42.30
C LEU A 58 -7.10 7.50 -42.10
N LYS A 59 -7.56 6.80 -43.16
CA LYS A 59 -7.87 5.36 -43.09
C LYS A 59 -6.64 4.49 -42.83
N GLU A 60 -5.45 4.98 -43.19
CA GLU A 60 -4.15 4.40 -42.92
C GLU A 60 -3.42 5.13 -41.77
N ILE A 61 -4.11 5.90 -40.92
CA ILE A 61 -3.60 6.18 -39.57
C ILE A 61 -3.69 4.87 -38.81
N ASP A 62 -2.67 4.07 -39.06
CA ASP A 62 -2.08 2.95 -38.35
C ASP A 62 -2.87 2.30 -37.21
N LEU A 63 -4.15 2.01 -37.41
CA LEU A 63 -4.98 1.26 -36.46
C LEU A 63 -4.34 -0.10 -36.16
N ARG A 64 -3.55 -0.63 -37.11
CA ARG A 64 -2.78 -1.85 -36.94
C ARG A 64 -1.62 -1.64 -35.97
N ASN A 65 -0.76 -0.64 -36.16
CA ASN A 65 0.33 -0.39 -35.20
C ASN A 65 -0.20 0.10 -33.85
N LEU A 66 -1.30 0.87 -33.82
CA LEU A 66 -1.97 1.23 -32.57
C LEU A 66 -2.45 -0.02 -31.80
N ARG A 67 -3.03 -1.00 -32.51
CA ARG A 67 -3.46 -2.27 -31.89
C ARG A 67 -2.27 -3.10 -31.42
N ILE A 68 -1.16 -3.11 -32.17
CA ILE A 68 0.08 -3.80 -31.78
C ILE A 68 0.66 -3.15 -30.52
N SER A 69 0.84 -1.83 -30.49
CA SER A 69 1.35 -1.10 -29.32
C SER A 69 0.45 -1.24 -28.09
N LEU A 70 -0.88 -1.29 -28.27
CA LEU A 70 -1.82 -1.56 -27.17
C LEU A 70 -1.67 -2.98 -26.60
N ASN A 71 -1.41 -3.96 -27.47
CA ASN A 71 -1.17 -5.34 -27.02
C ASN A 71 0.17 -5.47 -26.31
N GLU A 72 1.24 -4.88 -26.85
CA GLU A 72 2.56 -4.82 -26.21
C GLU A 72 2.47 -4.13 -24.84
N LEU A 73 1.76 -2.99 -24.74
CA LEU A 73 1.50 -2.32 -23.46
C LEU A 73 0.75 -3.20 -22.46
N ARG A 74 -0.21 -4.01 -22.91
CA ARG A 74 -0.94 -4.95 -22.05
C ARG A 74 -0.04 -6.07 -21.54
N GLU A 75 0.84 -6.60 -22.40
CA GLU A 75 1.82 -7.62 -22.01
C GLU A 75 2.83 -7.06 -21.01
N VAL A 76 3.42 -5.88 -21.30
CA VAL A 76 4.32 -5.19 -20.38
C VAL A 76 3.63 -4.89 -19.04
N LYS A 77 2.38 -4.42 -19.07
CA LYS A 77 1.57 -4.20 -17.86
C LYS A 77 1.43 -5.50 -17.06
N ARG A 78 1.08 -6.61 -17.70
CA ARG A 78 0.92 -7.92 -17.04
C ARG A 78 2.24 -8.38 -16.40
N ASP A 79 3.35 -8.23 -17.11
CA ASP A 79 4.67 -8.60 -16.62
C ASP A 79 5.13 -7.74 -15.43
N ILE A 80 4.82 -6.43 -15.46
CA ILE A 80 5.06 -5.54 -14.32
C ILE A 80 4.29 -6.01 -13.09
N TYR A 81 2.99 -6.33 -13.23
CA TYR A 81 2.22 -6.83 -12.09
C TYR A 81 2.72 -8.18 -11.57
N ALA A 82 3.10 -9.10 -12.46
CA ALA A 82 3.66 -10.39 -12.04
C ALA A 82 4.98 -10.22 -11.27
N LYS A 83 5.84 -9.30 -11.71
CA LYS A 83 7.08 -8.97 -11.00
C LYS A 83 6.79 -8.27 -9.68
N ALA A 84 5.85 -7.33 -9.62
CA ALA A 84 5.45 -6.67 -8.38
C ALA A 84 4.91 -7.68 -7.35
N GLU A 85 4.08 -8.63 -7.79
CA GLU A 85 3.58 -9.72 -6.94
C GLU A 85 4.70 -10.63 -6.44
N THR A 86 5.70 -10.91 -7.28
CA THR A 86 6.87 -11.69 -6.89
C THR A 86 7.70 -10.97 -5.83
N VAL A 87 7.96 -9.67 -6.03
CA VAL A 87 8.68 -8.83 -5.06
C VAL A 87 7.92 -8.78 -3.73
N LYS A 88 6.60 -8.61 -3.77
CA LYS A 88 5.74 -8.64 -2.59
C LYS A 88 5.90 -9.94 -1.80
N LYS A 89 5.80 -11.10 -2.47
CA LYS A 89 5.98 -12.42 -1.82
C LYS A 89 7.36 -12.61 -1.21
N ILE A 90 8.42 -12.14 -1.89
CA ILE A 90 9.78 -12.19 -1.37
C ILE A 90 9.92 -11.29 -0.13
N GLY A 91 9.34 -10.09 -0.17
CA GLY A 91 9.30 -9.16 0.97
C GLY A 91 8.57 -9.76 2.18
N GLU A 92 7.40 -10.36 1.96
CA GLU A 92 6.63 -11.06 3.00
C GLU A 92 7.41 -12.22 3.63
N LYS A 93 8.07 -13.05 2.81
CA LYS A 93 8.90 -14.15 3.33
C LYS A 93 10.14 -13.67 4.07
N SER A 94 10.74 -12.58 3.61
CA SER A 94 11.87 -11.96 4.30
C SER A 94 11.44 -11.40 5.65
N ALA A 95 10.28 -10.73 5.71
CA ALA A 95 9.69 -10.24 6.94
C ALA A 95 9.37 -11.36 7.93
N GLU A 96 8.78 -12.47 7.47
CA GLU A 96 8.55 -13.66 8.30
C GLU A 96 9.85 -14.20 8.90
N LEU A 97 10.92 -14.29 8.10
CA LEU A 97 12.23 -14.76 8.57
C LEU A 97 12.87 -13.79 9.57
N ILE A 98 12.79 -12.48 9.32
CA ILE A 98 13.31 -11.47 10.25
C ILE A 98 12.52 -11.53 11.56
N ALA A 99 11.18 -11.54 11.50
CA ALA A 99 10.33 -11.65 12.69
C ALA A 99 10.66 -12.93 13.49
N TYR A 100 10.80 -14.08 12.80
CA TYR A 100 11.22 -15.32 13.45
C TYR A 100 12.59 -15.19 14.10
N ASN A 101 13.58 -14.59 13.42
CA ASN A 101 14.90 -14.41 14.01
C ASN A 101 14.86 -13.45 15.20
N VAL A 102 14.17 -12.32 15.11
CA VAL A 102 14.08 -11.33 16.20
C VAL A 102 13.46 -11.95 17.45
N THR A 103 12.41 -12.76 17.31
CA THR A 103 11.80 -13.51 18.43
C THR A 103 12.71 -14.61 19.01
N LYS A 104 13.83 -14.93 18.35
CA LYS A 104 14.83 -15.92 18.79
C LYS A 104 16.18 -15.30 19.15
N VAL A 105 16.46 -14.07 18.74
CA VAL A 105 17.72 -13.37 19.01
C VAL A 105 17.73 -12.97 20.48
N GLY A 106 18.43 -13.80 21.25
CA GLY A 106 19.19 -13.40 22.43
C GLY A 106 18.40 -12.69 23.53
N ARG A 107 17.73 -13.50 24.36
CA ARG A 107 17.45 -13.26 25.80
C ARG A 107 18.73 -13.04 26.65
N PHE A 108 19.83 -12.58 26.04
CA PHE A 108 21.18 -12.45 26.59
C PHE A 108 21.86 -11.13 26.15
N ALA A 109 21.11 -10.13 25.69
CA ALA A 109 21.64 -8.84 25.21
C ALA A 109 20.81 -7.64 25.77
N PRO A 110 21.29 -6.38 25.63
CA PRO A 110 21.37 -5.35 26.67
C PRO A 110 20.01 -4.80 27.16
N LEU A 111 20.05 -3.89 28.16
CA LEU A 111 18.89 -3.22 28.78
C LEU A 111 17.91 -2.53 27.78
N ASP A 112 18.28 -2.38 26.51
CA ASP A 112 17.52 -1.76 25.41
C ASP A 112 16.89 -2.77 24.43
N LEU A 113 16.94 -4.08 24.74
CA LEU A 113 16.51 -5.14 23.83
C LEU A 113 15.05 -4.99 23.37
N GLU A 114 14.14 -4.63 24.28
CA GLU A 114 12.72 -4.41 23.99
C GLU A 114 12.54 -3.31 22.92
N GLU A 115 13.16 -2.15 23.12
CA GLU A 115 13.06 -1.00 22.21
C GLU A 115 13.56 -1.38 20.82
N ARG A 116 14.67 -2.11 20.74
CA ARG A 116 15.23 -2.58 19.46
C ARG A 116 14.34 -3.61 18.76
N ILE A 117 13.70 -4.50 19.51
CA ILE A 117 12.75 -5.49 18.99
C ILE A 117 11.53 -4.76 18.40
N LEU A 118 11.02 -3.74 19.10
CA LEU A 118 9.88 -2.93 18.66
C LEU A 118 10.22 -2.06 17.45
N ASP A 119 11.40 -1.44 17.41
CA ASP A 119 11.89 -0.71 16.25
C ASP A 119 11.98 -1.62 15.02
N THR A 120 12.42 -2.86 15.21
CA THR A 120 12.49 -3.84 14.13
C THR A 120 11.09 -4.24 13.64
N ARG A 121 10.14 -4.40 14.57
CA ARG A 121 8.73 -4.64 14.24
C ARG A 121 8.16 -3.49 13.41
N ASP A 122 8.36 -2.25 13.84
CA ASP A 122 7.88 -1.06 13.13
C ASP A 122 8.53 -0.92 11.75
N GLY A 123 9.81 -1.27 11.64
CA GLY A 123 10.52 -1.36 10.36
C GLY A 123 9.91 -2.40 9.41
N ILE A 124 9.56 -3.59 9.92
CA ILE A 124 8.87 -4.63 9.14
C ILE A 124 7.49 -4.13 8.69
N GLU A 125 6.71 -3.54 9.59
CA GLU A 125 5.37 -3.00 9.29
C GLU A 125 5.42 -1.96 8.17
N LYS A 126 6.37 -1.02 8.26
CA LYS A 126 6.60 -0.01 7.23
C LYS A 126 7.00 -0.64 5.89
N MET A 127 7.98 -1.54 5.89
CA MET A 127 8.43 -2.22 4.67
C MET A 127 7.28 -2.98 3.99
N LEU A 128 6.49 -3.74 4.75
CA LEU A 128 5.36 -4.51 4.21
C LEU A 128 4.25 -3.59 3.66
N THR A 129 4.01 -2.45 4.30
CA THR A 129 3.08 -1.43 3.80
C THR A 129 3.55 -0.84 2.47
N GLU A 130 4.85 -0.52 2.35
CA GLU A 130 5.43 0.07 1.15
C GLU A 130 5.40 -0.89 -0.06
N ILE A 131 5.55 -2.20 0.15
CA ILE A 131 5.45 -3.21 -0.91
C ILE A 131 4.00 -3.61 -1.23
N GLY A 132 3.00 -3.05 -0.55
CA GLY A 132 1.58 -3.29 -0.80
C GLY A 132 1.06 -4.62 -0.23
N SER A 133 1.63 -5.10 0.88
CA SER A 133 1.05 -6.20 1.65
C SER A 133 -0.26 -5.79 2.30
N ASP A 134 -1.17 -6.75 2.46
CA ASP A 134 -2.45 -6.50 3.10
C ASP A 134 -2.28 -6.42 4.63
N SER A 135 -3.22 -5.73 5.29
CA SER A 135 -3.17 -5.50 6.73
C SER A 135 -3.23 -6.78 7.56
N VAL A 136 -3.83 -7.86 7.05
CA VAL A 136 -3.92 -9.14 7.77
C VAL A 136 -2.55 -9.80 7.80
N THR A 137 -1.86 -9.85 6.66
CA THR A 137 -0.49 -10.39 6.55
C THR A 137 0.49 -9.58 7.41
N ILE A 138 0.41 -8.25 7.36
CA ILE A 138 1.22 -7.37 8.21
C ILE A 138 1.02 -7.72 9.69
N LYS A 139 -0.24 -7.73 10.15
CA LYS A 139 -0.58 -8.04 11.55
C LYS A 139 -0.15 -9.44 11.96
N MET A 140 -0.30 -10.44 11.09
CA MET A 140 0.12 -11.82 11.36
C MET A 140 1.63 -11.92 11.57
N ILE A 141 2.43 -11.17 10.82
CA ILE A 141 3.89 -11.19 10.94
C ILE A 141 4.33 -10.40 12.19
N THR A 142 3.76 -9.22 12.42
CA THR A 142 4.16 -8.36 13.54
C THR A 142 3.67 -8.84 14.90
N SER A 143 2.49 -9.48 14.97
CA SER A 143 1.92 -9.99 16.23
C SER A 143 2.82 -10.99 16.94
N LYS A 144 3.59 -11.81 16.21
CA LYS A 144 4.56 -12.73 16.81
C LYS A 144 5.64 -12.00 17.60
N ILE A 145 6.05 -10.81 17.13
CA ILE A 145 7.02 -9.97 17.84
C ILE A 145 6.35 -9.35 19.06
N ASP A 146 5.13 -8.83 18.91
CA ASP A 146 4.37 -8.24 20.01
C ASP A 146 4.10 -9.24 21.14
N GLU A 147 3.74 -10.49 20.80
CA GLU A 147 3.56 -11.60 21.74
C GLU A 147 4.86 -11.93 22.47
N THR A 148 5.99 -11.94 21.76
CA THR A 148 7.29 -12.24 22.39
C THR A 148 7.70 -11.14 23.36
N VAL A 149 7.51 -9.87 22.99
CA VAL A 149 7.78 -8.74 23.90
C VAL A 149 6.87 -8.80 25.13
N LEU A 150 5.59 -9.14 24.94
CA LEU A 150 4.65 -9.31 26.04
C LEU A 150 5.09 -10.41 27.01
N ASP A 151 5.50 -11.57 26.48
CA ASP A 151 5.95 -12.69 27.28
C ASP A 151 7.24 -12.36 28.04
N ASP A 152 8.21 -11.70 27.39
CA ASP A 152 9.46 -11.29 28.03
C ASP A 152 9.21 -10.26 29.15
N LEU A 153 8.29 -9.30 28.97
CA LEU A 153 7.89 -8.36 30.03
C LEU A 153 7.22 -9.07 31.22
N LYS A 154 6.39 -10.09 30.97
CA LYS A 154 5.78 -10.91 32.02
C LYS A 154 6.83 -11.75 32.76
N ASP A 155 7.78 -12.32 32.03
CA ASP A 155 8.89 -13.10 32.59
C ASP A 155 9.80 -12.22 33.47
N ASP A 156 10.04 -10.97 33.10
CA ASP A 156 10.79 -10.00 33.92
C ASP A 156 10.08 -9.72 35.25
N ILE A 157 8.77 -9.46 35.22
CA ILE A 157 7.96 -9.25 36.43
C ILE A 157 7.96 -10.51 37.29
N TYR A 158 7.74 -11.68 36.68
CA TYR A 158 7.74 -12.96 37.38
C TYR A 158 9.08 -13.22 38.07
N SER A 159 10.20 -13.06 37.34
CA SER A 159 11.55 -13.22 37.85
C SER A 159 11.83 -12.26 39.02
N LYS A 160 11.34 -11.02 38.93
CA LYS A 160 11.50 -10.04 39.99
C LYS A 160 10.68 -10.39 41.24
N ILE A 161 9.46 -10.90 41.07
CA ILE A 161 8.63 -11.38 42.17
C ILE A 161 9.31 -12.59 42.85
N GLU A 162 9.87 -13.52 42.09
CA GLU A 162 10.63 -14.66 42.62
C GLU A 162 11.86 -14.21 43.44
N GLU A 163 12.60 -13.21 42.95
CA GLU A 163 13.68 -12.60 43.73
C GLU A 163 13.14 -12.08 45.07
N ILE A 164 12.06 -11.31 45.06
CA ILE A 164 11.53 -10.68 46.29
C ILE A 164 10.97 -11.72 47.27
N THR A 165 10.21 -12.71 46.80
CA THR A 165 9.64 -13.78 47.64
C THR A 165 10.72 -14.68 48.24
N SER A 166 11.93 -14.74 47.64
CA SER A 166 13.06 -15.44 48.23
C SER A 166 13.53 -14.83 49.56
N TYR A 167 13.37 -13.51 49.74
CA TYR A 167 13.82 -12.76 50.92
C TYR A 167 12.72 -12.48 51.95
N VAL A 168 11.44 -12.51 51.54
CA VAL A 168 10.32 -12.22 52.44
C VAL A 168 9.81 -13.50 53.09
N LYS A 169 9.65 -13.47 54.42
CA LYS A 169 9.10 -14.59 55.18
C LYS A 169 7.57 -14.55 55.13
N THR A 170 6.98 -15.22 54.16
CA THR A 170 5.53 -15.30 53.97
C THR A 170 4.92 -16.46 54.77
N ARG A 171 3.62 -16.35 55.12
CA ARG A 171 2.83 -17.46 55.70
C ARG A 171 2.32 -18.46 54.65
N MET A 172 2.30 -18.02 53.39
CA MET A 172 1.82 -18.79 52.26
C MET A 172 2.98 -19.55 51.62
N ASP A 173 2.67 -20.74 51.10
CA ASP A 173 3.63 -21.60 50.42
C ASP A 173 4.17 -20.91 49.15
N ARG A 174 5.45 -21.14 48.83
CA ARG A 174 6.08 -20.49 47.67
C ARG A 174 5.43 -20.92 46.36
N ASP A 175 5.09 -22.21 46.21
CA ASP A 175 4.48 -22.71 44.98
C ASP A 175 3.09 -22.11 44.78
N GLU A 176 2.35 -21.86 45.87
CA GLU A 176 1.06 -21.18 45.84
C GLU A 176 1.20 -19.71 45.38
N ILE A 177 2.22 -18.99 45.85
CA ILE A 177 2.53 -17.63 45.39
C ILE A 177 2.84 -17.64 43.89
N HIS A 178 3.73 -18.53 43.44
CA HIS A 178 4.15 -18.60 42.04
C HIS A 178 2.99 -18.93 41.09
N ASN A 179 2.14 -19.89 41.46
CA ASN A 179 0.96 -20.25 40.69
C ASN A 179 -0.01 -19.06 40.57
N ARG A 180 -0.25 -18.36 41.69
CA ARG A 180 -1.18 -17.24 41.69
C ARG A 180 -0.67 -16.03 40.89
N VAL A 181 0.62 -15.72 40.99
CA VAL A 181 1.27 -14.68 40.17
C VAL A 181 1.17 -15.02 38.69
N ARG A 182 1.43 -16.28 38.31
CA ARG A 182 1.33 -16.74 36.92
C ARG A 182 -0.09 -16.59 36.37
N GLU A 183 -1.11 -16.93 37.16
CA GLU A 183 -2.51 -16.72 36.77
C GLU A 183 -2.84 -15.24 36.56
N LEU A 184 -2.38 -14.37 37.47
CA LEU A 184 -2.64 -12.94 37.40
C LEU A 184 -1.89 -12.24 36.25
N LEU A 185 -0.71 -12.72 35.88
CA LEU A 185 0.05 -12.25 34.72
C LEU A 185 -0.49 -12.79 33.39
N LYS A 186 -1.14 -13.97 33.38
CA LYS A 186 -1.72 -14.55 32.16
C LYS A 186 -2.72 -13.60 31.52
N ASP A 187 -3.72 -13.17 32.28
CA ASP A 187 -4.76 -12.22 31.85
C ASP A 187 -4.40 -10.77 32.22
N TYR A 188 -3.15 -10.52 32.62
CA TYR A 188 -2.61 -9.28 33.19
C TYR A 188 -3.65 -8.39 33.90
N LYS A 189 -3.84 -8.64 35.19
CA LYS A 189 -4.73 -7.85 36.05
C LYS A 189 -3.90 -7.04 37.05
N ARG A 190 -3.48 -5.83 36.68
CA ARG A 190 -2.61 -4.97 37.52
C ARG A 190 -3.14 -4.85 38.94
N ASP A 191 -4.37 -4.38 39.12
CA ASP A 191 -4.94 -4.15 40.45
C ASP A 191 -4.98 -5.44 41.30
N SER A 192 -5.38 -6.56 40.69
CA SER A 192 -5.42 -7.85 41.39
C SER A 192 -4.03 -8.39 41.74
N LEU A 193 -3.03 -8.15 40.88
CA LEU A 193 -1.64 -8.49 41.16
C LEU A 193 -1.09 -7.62 42.29
N VAL A 194 -1.36 -6.31 42.26
CA VAL A 194 -0.93 -5.37 43.29
C VAL A 194 -1.56 -5.70 44.64
N GLU A 195 -2.87 -5.93 44.68
CA GLU A 195 -3.60 -6.31 45.88
C GLU A 195 -3.07 -7.63 46.47
N PHE A 196 -2.81 -8.62 45.61
CA PHE A 196 -2.25 -9.90 46.02
C PHE A 196 -0.84 -9.74 46.64
N LEU A 197 0.06 -9.01 45.99
CA LEU A 197 1.42 -8.79 46.50
C LEU A 197 1.41 -7.99 47.82
N ASN A 198 0.57 -6.95 47.92
CA ASN A 198 0.39 -6.19 49.15
C ASN A 198 -0.14 -7.05 50.30
N SER A 199 -1.03 -8.01 50.02
CA SER A 199 -1.53 -8.97 51.03
C SER A 199 -0.41 -9.86 51.61
N LEU A 200 0.69 -10.03 50.88
CA LEU A 200 1.89 -10.76 51.29
C LEU A 200 2.95 -9.86 51.93
N ALA A 201 2.62 -8.59 52.20
CA ALA A 201 3.55 -7.56 52.64
C ALA A 201 4.75 -7.36 51.69
N ILE A 202 4.55 -7.65 50.39
CA ILE A 202 5.51 -7.39 49.33
C ILE A 202 5.18 -6.01 48.75
N TYR A 203 5.94 -5.00 49.15
CA TYR A 203 5.77 -3.63 48.67
C TYR A 203 6.39 -3.45 47.27
N ILE A 204 5.59 -2.88 46.37
CA ILE A 204 5.84 -2.82 44.92
C ILE A 204 6.71 -1.62 44.53
N GLU A 205 6.66 -0.55 45.32
CA GLU A 205 7.01 0.83 44.93
C GLU A 205 8.40 1.01 44.32
N GLU A 206 9.46 0.34 44.82
CA GLU A 206 10.82 0.56 44.29
C GLU A 206 11.25 -0.46 43.23
N LYS A 207 10.81 -1.72 43.33
CA LYS A 207 11.39 -2.82 42.55
C LYS A 207 10.51 -3.31 41.41
N LEU A 208 9.19 -3.12 41.50
CA LEU A 208 8.23 -3.75 40.60
C LEU A 208 7.42 -2.72 39.81
N GLU A 209 7.18 -1.53 40.38
CA GLU A 209 6.43 -0.44 39.73
C GLU A 209 6.94 -0.09 38.33
N PRO A 210 8.27 0.06 38.10
CA PRO A 210 8.77 0.38 36.76
C PRO A 210 8.51 -0.71 35.71
N LEU A 211 8.43 -1.98 36.13
CA LEU A 211 8.13 -3.11 35.24
C LEU A 211 6.63 -3.18 34.94
N LEU A 212 5.78 -2.93 35.93
CA LEU A 212 4.34 -2.85 35.75
C LEU A 212 3.96 -1.69 34.82
N ASP A 213 4.58 -0.52 34.98
CA ASP A 213 4.35 0.63 34.11
C ASP A 213 4.78 0.38 32.66
N ARG A 214 5.90 -0.33 32.45
CA ARG A 214 6.34 -0.75 31.12
C ARG A 214 5.32 -1.68 30.45
N LEU A 215 4.84 -2.69 31.18
CA LEU A 215 3.83 -3.62 30.68
C LEU A 215 2.49 -2.93 30.37
N ASP A 216 2.04 -2.02 31.23
CA ASP A 216 0.84 -1.21 31.00
C ASP A 216 0.94 -0.33 29.76
N LYS A 217 2.08 0.35 29.62
CA LYS A 217 2.35 1.18 28.44
C LYS A 217 2.30 0.33 27.18
N PHE A 218 2.94 -0.84 27.20
CA PHE A 218 2.97 -1.75 26.06
C PHE A 218 1.56 -2.22 25.66
N ILE A 219 0.76 -2.72 26.62
CA ILE A 219 -0.61 -3.19 26.36
C ILE A 219 -1.49 -2.06 25.81
N LYS A 220 -1.39 -0.86 26.40
CA LYS A 220 -2.16 0.31 25.97
C LYS A 220 -1.79 0.76 24.55
N ASP A 221 -0.51 0.84 24.23
CA ASP A 221 -0.02 1.29 22.93
C ASP A 221 -0.39 0.30 21.82
N LYS A 222 -0.42 -1.00 22.13
CA LYS A 222 -0.71 -2.07 21.16
C LYS A 222 -2.17 -2.50 21.12
N LYS A 223 -3.02 -1.96 22.00
CA LYS A 223 -4.46 -2.30 22.13
C LYS A 223 -4.67 -3.81 22.30
N LEU A 224 -3.79 -4.43 23.08
CA LEU A 224 -3.88 -5.86 23.45
C LEU A 224 -4.88 -6.06 24.58
#